data_AF-A0A2X2CY45-F1
#
_entry.id   AF-A0A2X2CY45-F1
#
_cell.length_a   1.000
_cell.length_b   1.000
_cell.length_c   1.000
_cell.angle_alpha   90.00
_cell.angle_beta   90.00
_cell.angle_gamma   90.00
#
_symmetry.space_group_name_H-M   'P 1'
#
loop_
_entity.id
_entity.type
_entity.pdbx_description
1 polymer ?
#
loop_
_entity_poly.entity_id
_entity_poly.type
_entity_poly.pdbx_seq_one_letter_code
_entity_poly.pdbx_strand_id
1 'polypeptide(L)'
;MLKTKKLPILILGGGSNVLFIEDFNGTVIRNCISGIEITEDEQQWHIHVGAGENWHNLIKSLIEKHIYGLENLALIPGNVGSAPIQNIGAYGKELKDVCAYVDIVELSTGKVTRLTNEECQFGYRDSIFKHHYQQGYAIIAVGLVLNKHWEPILTYGDLAKLSPETVTPQIVFDSVCGMRTSKLPDPALTGNAGSFF
;
A
#
# COMPACT_ATOMS: atom_id res chain seq x y z
N MET A 1 8.14 4.90 27.03
CA MET A 1 6.94 4.16 27.47
C MET A 1 5.83 5.16 27.79
N LEU A 2 4.78 5.22 26.96
CA LEU A 2 3.57 5.99 27.26
C LEU A 2 2.79 5.27 28.39
N LYS A 3 3.14 5.56 29.64
CA LYS A 3 2.40 5.12 30.83
C LYS A 3 1.83 6.35 31.52
N THR A 4 0.64 6.81 31.13
CA THR A 4 -0.26 7.65 31.96
C THR A 4 -1.57 7.94 31.19
N LYS A 5 -2.70 7.45 31.74
CA LYS A 5 -4.08 7.40 31.17
C LYS A 5 -4.22 6.52 29.91
N LYS A 6 -5.17 5.57 29.92
CA LYS A 6 -5.57 4.74 28.76
C LYS A 6 -6.31 5.60 27.72
N LEU A 7 -5.63 6.58 27.16
CA LEU A 7 -6.15 7.34 26.04
C LEU A 7 -6.14 6.46 24.79
N PRO A 8 -7.15 6.58 23.90
CA PRO A 8 -7.18 5.82 22.67
C PRO A 8 -5.95 6.15 21.82
N ILE A 9 -5.43 5.13 21.14
CA ILE A 9 -4.32 5.26 20.20
C ILE A 9 -4.87 5.12 18.79
N LEU A 10 -4.55 6.07 17.92
CA LEU A 10 -4.82 6.00 16.50
C LEU A 10 -3.49 5.93 15.75
N ILE A 11 -3.29 4.87 14.96
CA ILE A 11 -2.11 4.71 14.10
C ILE A 11 -2.47 5.28 12.73
N LEU A 12 -1.68 6.23 12.22
CA LEU A 12 -1.82 6.77 10.86
C LEU A 12 -0.53 6.58 10.07
N GLY A 13 -0.68 6.32 8.77
CA GLY A 13 0.38 6.59 7.79
C GLY A 13 0.35 8.07 7.39
N GLY A 14 -0.03 8.32 6.14
CA GLY A 14 -0.11 9.66 5.54
C GLY A 14 -1.46 10.36 5.71
N GLY A 15 -2.45 9.69 6.32
CA GLY A 15 -3.77 10.26 6.55
C GLY A 15 -4.61 10.48 5.28
N SER A 16 -4.27 9.83 4.16
CA SER A 16 -4.93 10.03 2.86
C SER A 16 -6.30 9.36 2.72
N ASN A 17 -6.80 8.71 3.78
CA ASN A 17 -8.05 7.96 3.78
C ASN A 17 -8.75 8.03 5.15
N VAL A 18 -8.66 9.19 5.82
CA VAL A 18 -9.31 9.42 7.11
C VAL A 18 -10.03 10.77 7.10
N LEU A 19 -11.13 10.85 7.84
CA LEU A 19 -11.87 12.08 8.08
C LEU A 19 -12.01 12.27 9.59
N PHE A 20 -11.32 13.26 10.14
CA PHE A 20 -11.56 13.69 11.52
C PHE A 20 -12.84 14.54 11.54
N ILE A 21 -13.83 14.11 12.31
CA ILE A 21 -15.12 14.80 12.45
C ILE A 21 -15.16 15.71 13.68
N GLU A 22 -14.21 15.54 14.59
CA GLU A 22 -14.02 16.32 15.83
C GLU A 22 -12.57 16.17 16.31
N ASP A 23 -12.22 16.90 17.38
CA ASP A 23 -10.91 16.77 18.02
C ASP A 23 -10.72 15.36 18.60
N PHE A 24 -9.64 14.70 18.20
CA PHE A 24 -9.33 13.37 18.71
C PHE A 24 -8.68 13.45 20.10
N ASN A 25 -9.44 13.10 21.13
CA ASN A 25 -8.96 13.05 22.52
C ASN A 25 -8.13 11.77 22.80
N GLY A 26 -6.98 11.67 22.15
CA GLY A 26 -6.08 10.52 22.28
C GLY A 26 -4.68 10.79 21.76
N THR A 27 -3.92 9.72 21.58
CA THR A 27 -2.59 9.80 20.95
C THR A 27 -2.68 9.37 19.49
N VAL A 28 -2.34 10.27 18.57
CA VAL A 28 -2.12 9.90 17.18
C VAL A 28 -0.65 9.55 16.98
N ILE A 29 -0.37 8.32 16.59
CA ILE A 29 0.97 7.84 16.24
C ILE A 29 1.08 7.82 14.72
N ARG A 30 2.00 8.62 14.19
CA ARG A 30 2.36 8.55 12.78
C ARG A 30 3.41 7.46 12.57
N ASN A 31 3.08 6.46 11.76
CA ASN A 31 3.99 5.38 11.41
C ASN A 31 5.01 5.86 10.37
N CYS A 32 6.27 5.96 10.79
CA CYS A 32 7.39 6.41 9.98
C CYS A 32 8.49 5.33 9.89
N ILE A 33 8.15 4.04 10.07
CA ILE A 33 9.12 2.94 9.98
C ILE A 33 9.58 2.82 8.53
N SER A 34 10.81 3.24 8.25
CA SER A 34 11.44 3.18 6.93
C SER A 34 12.27 1.90 6.75
N GLY A 35 12.68 1.64 5.52
CA GLY A 35 13.55 0.52 5.17
C GLY A 35 12.99 -0.25 3.99
N ILE A 36 13.86 -0.58 3.03
CA ILE A 36 13.54 -1.40 1.87
C ILE A 36 14.68 -2.41 1.72
N GLU A 37 14.35 -3.69 1.88
CA GLU A 37 15.27 -4.79 1.62
C GLU A 37 14.76 -5.55 0.40
N ILE A 38 15.66 -5.79 -0.57
CA ILE A 38 15.34 -6.50 -1.81
C ILE A 38 16.25 -7.71 -1.87
N THR A 39 15.64 -8.89 -1.98
CA THR A 39 16.30 -10.14 -2.31
C THR A 39 15.62 -10.75 -3.53
N GLU A 40 16.22 -11.79 -4.10
CA GLU A 40 15.69 -12.44 -5.29
C GLU A 40 16.03 -13.94 -5.30
N ASP A 41 15.20 -14.70 -5.97
CA ASP A 41 15.52 -16.04 -6.45
C ASP A 41 15.56 -16.04 -7.99
N GLU A 42 15.56 -17.21 -8.63
CA GLU A 42 15.60 -17.31 -10.09
C GLU A 42 14.39 -16.68 -10.80
N GLN A 43 13.22 -16.67 -10.16
CA GLN A 43 11.94 -16.31 -10.77
C GLN A 43 11.33 -15.03 -10.22
N GLN A 44 11.68 -14.63 -8.99
CA GLN A 44 10.96 -13.60 -8.25
C GLN A 44 11.89 -12.65 -7.49
N TRP A 45 11.41 -11.41 -7.34
CA TRP A 45 11.91 -10.42 -6.39
C TRP A 45 11.10 -10.52 -5.10
N HIS A 46 11.78 -10.51 -3.96
CA HIS A 46 11.20 -10.47 -2.62
C HIS A 46 11.57 -9.15 -1.97
N ILE A 47 10.57 -8.38 -1.58
CA ILE A 47 10.76 -7.00 -1.14
C ILE A 47 10.15 -6.84 0.25
N HIS A 48 10.98 -6.65 1.25
CA HIS A 48 10.55 -6.32 2.60
C HIS A 48 10.57 -4.79 2.78
N VAL A 49 9.41 -4.21 3.09
CA VAL A 49 9.25 -2.75 3.11
C VAL A 49 8.67 -2.29 4.44
N GLY A 50 9.33 -1.32 5.08
CA GLY A 50 8.86 -0.68 6.29
C GLY A 50 7.50 0.02 6.08
N ALA A 51 6.63 -0.08 7.08
CA ALA A 51 5.25 0.42 7.01
C ALA A 51 5.12 1.93 6.76
N GLY A 52 6.14 2.71 7.11
CA GLY A 52 6.21 4.15 6.92
C GLY A 52 6.73 4.59 5.55
N GLU A 53 7.18 3.68 4.68
CA GLU A 53 7.60 4.05 3.33
C GLU A 53 6.43 4.61 2.51
N ASN A 54 6.69 5.60 1.66
CA ASN A 54 5.67 6.15 0.78
C ASN A 54 5.39 5.17 -0.38
N TRP A 55 4.12 4.83 -0.58
CA TRP A 55 3.73 3.81 -1.58
C TRP A 55 4.14 4.18 -3.01
N HIS A 56 3.87 5.41 -3.44
CA HIS A 56 4.19 5.81 -4.80
C HIS A 56 5.71 5.91 -5.04
N ASN A 57 6.46 6.41 -4.06
CA ASN A 57 7.91 6.49 -4.15
C ASN A 57 8.57 5.11 -4.17
N LEU A 58 8.01 4.12 -3.47
CA LEU A 58 8.43 2.71 -3.58
C LEU A 58 8.30 2.24 -5.04
N ILE A 59 7.15 2.48 -5.69
CA ILE A 59 6.95 2.04 -7.08
C ILE A 59 7.97 2.71 -8.00
N LYS A 60 8.20 4.01 -7.85
CA LYS A 60 9.21 4.73 -8.64
C LYS A 60 10.61 4.13 -8.47
N SER A 61 11.03 3.89 -7.23
CA SER A 61 12.37 3.36 -6.94
C SER A 61 12.57 1.93 -7.44
N LEU A 62 11.51 1.12 -7.47
CA LEU A 62 11.54 -0.23 -8.04
C LEU A 62 11.63 -0.19 -9.57
N ILE A 63 10.87 0.68 -10.24
CA ILE A 63 10.97 0.86 -11.71
C ILE A 63 12.38 1.33 -12.11
N GLU A 64 12.97 2.27 -11.36
CA GLU A 64 14.36 2.72 -11.57
C GLU A 64 15.39 1.58 -11.41
N LYS A 65 15.05 0.53 -10.65
CA LYS A 65 15.86 -0.69 -10.47
C LYS A 65 15.48 -1.81 -11.44
N HIS A 66 14.61 -1.55 -12.41
CA HIS A 66 14.06 -2.55 -13.33
C HIS A 66 13.28 -3.67 -12.65
N ILE A 67 12.67 -3.39 -11.49
CA ILE A 67 11.78 -4.28 -10.75
C ILE A 67 10.35 -3.83 -11.03
N TYR A 68 9.57 -4.69 -11.69
CA TYR A 68 8.25 -4.35 -12.23
C TYR A 68 7.12 -5.15 -11.58
N GLY A 69 5.88 -4.77 -11.86
CA GLY A 69 4.68 -5.44 -11.39
C GLY A 69 3.82 -4.60 -10.44
N LEU A 70 4.19 -3.35 -10.14
CA LEU A 70 3.39 -2.44 -9.30
C LEU A 70 2.85 -1.22 -10.06
N GLU A 71 3.15 -1.08 -11.34
CA GLU A 71 2.81 0.07 -12.18
C GLU A 71 1.31 0.41 -12.21
N ASN A 72 0.42 -0.60 -12.20
CA ASN A 72 -1.04 -0.40 -12.10
C ASN A 72 -1.48 0.30 -10.80
N LEU A 73 -0.67 0.20 -9.74
CA LEU A 73 -0.92 0.77 -8.42
C LEU A 73 -0.22 2.13 -8.22
N ALA A 74 0.33 2.72 -9.29
CA ALA A 74 0.99 4.00 -9.24
C ALA A 74 0.05 5.14 -8.81
N LEU A 75 0.65 6.16 -8.17
CA LEU A 75 -0.01 7.38 -7.69
C LEU A 75 -1.19 7.13 -6.73
N ILE A 76 -1.23 5.96 -6.08
CA ILE A 76 -2.07 5.73 -4.89
C ILE A 76 -1.40 6.45 -3.71
N PRO A 77 -2.10 7.37 -3.03
CA PRO A 77 -1.53 8.10 -1.89
C PRO A 77 -1.44 7.21 -0.65
N GLY A 78 -0.55 7.57 0.27
CA GLY A 78 -0.39 6.89 1.56
C GLY A 78 0.94 6.14 1.68
N ASN A 79 1.02 5.33 2.74
CA ASN A 79 2.21 4.57 3.09
C ASN A 79 1.98 3.08 2.88
N VAL A 80 3.09 2.36 2.73
CA VAL A 80 3.11 0.93 2.48
C VAL A 80 2.34 0.16 3.57
N GLY A 81 2.47 0.55 4.84
CA GLY A 81 1.76 -0.10 5.94
C GLY A 81 0.24 0.10 5.92
N SER A 82 -0.27 1.09 5.19
CA SER A 82 -1.72 1.29 5.00
C SER A 82 -2.28 0.51 3.81
N ALA A 83 -1.40 0.09 2.88
CA ALA A 83 -1.81 -0.61 1.67
C ALA A 83 -2.61 -1.91 1.94
N PRO A 84 -2.23 -2.76 2.92
CA PRO A 84 -2.98 -3.99 3.20
C PRO A 84 -4.37 -3.77 3.79
N ILE A 85 -4.57 -2.67 4.54
CA ILE A 85 -5.79 -2.46 5.34
C ILE A 85 -7.05 -2.50 4.48
N GLN A 86 -7.01 -1.84 3.31
CA GLN A 86 -8.11 -1.85 2.35
C GLN A 86 -7.73 -2.58 1.06
N ASN A 87 -6.71 -3.44 1.06
CA ASN A 87 -6.24 -4.11 -0.15
C ASN A 87 -6.21 -3.15 -1.36
N ILE A 88 -5.32 -2.15 -1.30
CA ILE A 88 -5.30 -1.08 -2.31
C ILE A 88 -5.35 -1.67 -3.73
N GLY A 89 -6.13 -1.05 -4.59
CA GLY A 89 -6.34 -1.59 -5.93
C GLY A 89 -6.75 -0.51 -6.92
N ALA A 90 -6.16 -0.59 -8.10
CA ALA A 90 -6.41 0.29 -9.22
C ALA A 90 -6.07 -0.42 -10.53
N TYR A 91 -6.80 -0.06 -11.60
CA TYR A 91 -6.51 -0.49 -12.96
C TYR A 91 -6.30 -2.00 -13.15
N GLY A 92 -7.19 -2.81 -12.54
CA GLY A 92 -7.18 -4.27 -12.69
C GLY A 92 -6.19 -5.02 -11.79
N LYS A 93 -5.46 -4.32 -10.91
CA LYS A 93 -4.55 -4.93 -9.94
C LYS A 93 -4.93 -4.55 -8.51
N GLU A 94 -4.73 -5.47 -7.57
CA GLU A 94 -4.88 -5.28 -6.14
C GLU A 94 -3.58 -5.68 -5.40
N LEU A 95 -3.42 -5.21 -4.16
CA LEU A 95 -2.24 -5.55 -3.36
C LEU A 95 -2.11 -7.05 -3.11
N LYS A 96 -3.24 -7.75 -2.90
CA LYS A 96 -3.25 -9.20 -2.69
C LYS A 96 -2.55 -9.99 -3.80
N ASP A 97 -2.49 -9.45 -5.01
CA ASP A 97 -1.88 -10.12 -6.17
C ASP A 97 -0.34 -10.15 -6.06
N VAL A 98 0.24 -9.34 -5.17
CA VAL A 98 1.69 -9.16 -4.99
C VAL A 98 2.13 -9.20 -3.52
N CYS A 99 1.20 -9.29 -2.57
CA CYS A 99 1.53 -9.37 -1.15
C CYS A 99 2.01 -10.77 -0.80
N ALA A 100 3.22 -10.90 -0.25
CA ALA A 100 3.68 -12.16 0.31
C ALA A 100 3.21 -12.32 1.77
N TYR A 101 3.34 -11.25 2.56
CA TYR A 101 3.01 -11.24 3.98
C TYR A 101 2.87 -9.82 4.53
N VAL A 102 2.33 -9.71 5.75
CA VAL A 102 2.27 -8.46 6.52
C VAL A 102 2.77 -8.72 7.94
N ASP A 103 3.74 -7.93 8.39
CA ASP A 103 4.23 -7.97 9.76
C ASP A 103 3.45 -6.99 10.62
N ILE A 104 2.88 -7.48 11.71
CA ILE A 104 2.16 -6.69 12.70
C ILE A 104 2.80 -6.80 14.07
N VAL A 105 2.66 -5.76 14.88
CA VAL A 105 3.00 -5.77 16.30
C VAL A 105 1.74 -5.58 17.14
N GLU A 106 1.57 -6.43 18.15
CA GLU A 106 0.58 -6.21 19.20
C GLU A 106 1.09 -5.11 20.15
N LEU A 107 0.37 -3.99 20.24
CA LEU A 107 0.81 -2.80 20.96
C LEU A 107 0.91 -3.01 22.49
N SER A 108 0.14 -3.95 23.03
CA SER A 108 0.09 -4.25 24.46
C SER A 108 1.32 -5.06 24.93
N THR A 109 1.81 -5.98 24.09
CA THR A 109 2.87 -6.94 24.44
C THR A 109 4.19 -6.65 23.71
N GLY A 110 4.15 -5.92 22.60
CA GLY A 110 5.27 -5.77 21.68
C GLY A 110 5.54 -7.01 20.83
N LYS A 111 4.67 -8.03 20.89
CA LYS A 111 4.85 -9.27 20.12
C LYS A 111 4.65 -9.00 18.63
N VAL A 112 5.65 -9.36 17.83
CA VAL A 112 5.56 -9.32 16.37
C VAL A 112 5.00 -10.64 15.85
N THR A 113 4.09 -10.55 14.89
CA THR A 113 3.53 -11.71 14.17
C THR A 113 3.50 -11.39 12.69
N ARG A 114 3.88 -12.38 11.87
CA ARG A 114 3.78 -12.32 10.41
C ARG A 114 2.51 -13.03 9.97
N LEU A 115 1.69 -12.36 9.20
CA LEU A 115 0.52 -12.93 8.53
C LEU A 115 0.86 -13.19 7.07
N THR A 116 0.61 -14.39 6.59
CA THR A 116 0.67 -14.74 5.16
C THR A 116 -0.41 -14.00 4.37
N ASN A 117 -0.30 -14.00 3.04
CA ASN A 117 -1.34 -13.45 2.16
C ASN A 117 -2.75 -14.03 2.47
N GLU A 118 -2.84 -15.34 2.66
CA GLU A 118 -4.11 -16.02 2.95
C GLU A 118 -4.68 -15.58 4.31
N GLU A 119 -3.85 -15.48 5.34
CA GLU A 119 -4.25 -15.01 6.68
C GLU A 119 -4.66 -13.53 6.70
N CYS A 120 -4.21 -12.73 5.72
CA CYS A 120 -4.65 -11.35 5.58
C CYS A 120 -6.11 -11.22 5.12
N GLN A 121 -6.71 -12.29 4.60
CA GLN A 121 -8.12 -12.37 4.19
C GLN A 121 -8.54 -11.18 3.29
N PHE A 122 -7.73 -10.89 2.27
CA PHE A 122 -7.98 -9.75 1.39
C PHE A 122 -9.29 -9.89 0.62
N GLY A 123 -10.09 -8.83 0.64
CA GLY A 123 -11.31 -8.67 -0.15
C GLY A 123 -11.31 -7.35 -0.92
N TYR A 124 -12.42 -7.06 -1.61
CA TYR A 124 -12.58 -5.76 -2.27
C TYR A 124 -12.69 -4.66 -1.22
N ARG A 125 -11.66 -3.78 -1.15
CA ARG A 125 -11.55 -2.72 -0.13
C ARG A 125 -11.58 -3.24 1.31
N ASP A 126 -11.13 -4.49 1.52
CA ASP A 126 -11.25 -5.18 2.80
C ASP A 126 -10.07 -6.09 3.13
N SER A 127 -9.88 -6.34 4.42
CA SER A 127 -8.87 -7.24 4.96
C SER A 127 -9.16 -7.56 6.44
N ILE A 128 -8.47 -8.54 7.01
CA ILE A 128 -8.52 -8.84 8.44
C ILE A 128 -8.12 -7.63 9.32
N PHE A 129 -7.35 -6.67 8.80
CA PHE A 129 -6.92 -5.47 9.53
C PHE A 129 -8.04 -4.45 9.75
N LYS A 130 -9.14 -4.55 9.01
CA LYS A 130 -10.36 -3.78 9.31
C LYS A 130 -11.26 -4.44 10.34
N HIS A 131 -10.95 -5.68 10.71
CA HIS A 131 -11.74 -6.53 11.59
C HIS A 131 -10.92 -6.92 12.81
N HIS A 132 -10.40 -8.15 12.85
CA HIS A 132 -9.73 -8.73 14.00
C HIS A 132 -8.50 -7.92 14.47
N TYR A 133 -7.73 -7.35 13.55
CA TYR A 133 -6.53 -6.59 13.86
C TYR A 133 -6.72 -5.06 13.81
N GLN A 134 -7.97 -4.56 13.83
CA GLN A 134 -8.26 -3.13 13.73
C GLN A 134 -7.76 -2.31 14.93
N GLN A 135 -7.83 -2.90 16.13
CA GLN A 135 -7.49 -2.22 17.39
C GLN A 135 -6.40 -2.98 18.13
N GLY A 136 -5.47 -2.26 18.74
CA GLY A 136 -4.40 -2.85 19.54
C GLY A 136 -3.23 -3.44 18.74
N TYR A 137 -3.24 -3.30 17.42
CA TYR A 137 -2.17 -3.74 16.54
C TYR A 137 -1.68 -2.60 15.63
N ALA A 138 -0.45 -2.74 15.13
CA ALA A 138 0.08 -1.86 14.09
C ALA A 138 0.85 -2.68 13.05
N ILE A 139 0.64 -2.38 11.77
CA ILE A 139 1.47 -2.91 10.68
C ILE A 139 2.84 -2.23 10.74
N ILE A 140 3.91 -3.02 10.76
CA ILE A 140 5.30 -2.53 10.85
C ILE A 140 6.08 -2.75 9.57
N ALA A 141 5.73 -3.76 8.78
CA ALA A 141 6.30 -4.00 7.45
C ALA A 141 5.34 -4.80 6.56
N VAL A 142 5.57 -4.72 5.25
CA VAL A 142 4.85 -5.48 4.23
C VAL A 142 5.88 -6.19 3.35
N GLY A 143 5.68 -7.48 3.13
CA GLY A 143 6.43 -8.27 2.17
C GLY A 143 5.70 -8.30 0.83
N LEU A 144 6.39 -7.94 -0.24
CA LEU A 144 5.90 -8.05 -1.61
C LEU A 144 6.71 -9.11 -2.37
N VAL A 145 6.05 -9.79 -3.30
CA VAL A 145 6.65 -10.73 -4.25
C VAL A 145 6.28 -10.32 -5.66
N LEU A 146 7.28 -10.17 -6.53
CA LEU A 146 7.11 -9.72 -7.91
C LEU A 146 7.83 -10.67 -8.87
N ASN A 147 7.12 -11.18 -9.89
CA ASN A 147 7.71 -12.05 -10.89
C ASN A 147 8.72 -11.29 -11.77
N LYS A 148 9.87 -11.89 -12.04
CA LYS A 148 10.86 -11.39 -13.01
C LYS A 148 10.36 -11.47 -14.45
N HIS A 149 9.54 -12.48 -14.74
CA HIS A 149 8.76 -12.52 -15.97
C HIS A 149 7.59 -11.55 -15.84
N TRP A 150 7.77 -10.36 -16.40
CA TRP A 150 6.76 -9.31 -16.34
C TRP A 150 5.65 -9.56 -17.37
N GLU A 151 4.40 -9.45 -16.92
CA GLU A 151 3.21 -9.49 -17.76
C GLU A 151 2.34 -8.25 -17.49
N PRO A 152 1.91 -7.52 -18.53
CA PRO A 152 1.14 -6.30 -18.36
C PRO A 152 -0.32 -6.59 -18.02
N ILE A 153 -0.87 -5.84 -17.04
CA ILE A 153 -2.32 -5.83 -16.78
C ILE A 153 -2.94 -4.64 -17.52
N LEU A 154 -3.61 -4.93 -18.64
CA LEU A 154 -4.15 -3.93 -19.56
C LEU A 154 -5.68 -3.89 -19.60
N THR A 155 -6.37 -4.60 -18.72
CA THR A 155 -7.83 -4.86 -18.84
C THR A 155 -8.73 -3.65 -18.52
N TYR A 156 -8.16 -2.52 -18.08
CA TYR A 156 -8.93 -1.40 -17.52
C TYR A 156 -8.76 -0.07 -18.26
N GLY A 157 -9.87 0.57 -18.63
CA GLY A 157 -9.89 1.94 -19.13
C GLY A 157 -9.02 2.15 -20.37
N ASP A 158 -8.19 3.20 -20.36
CA ASP A 158 -7.32 3.50 -21.49
C ASP A 158 -6.14 2.53 -21.63
N LEU A 159 -5.82 1.72 -20.61
CA LEU A 159 -4.78 0.69 -20.73
C LEU A 159 -5.18 -0.39 -21.76
N ALA A 160 -6.48 -0.64 -21.95
CA ALA A 160 -6.97 -1.63 -22.91
C ALA A 160 -6.69 -1.25 -24.37
N LYS A 161 -6.26 -0.01 -24.62
CA LYS A 161 -5.86 0.47 -25.94
C LYS A 161 -4.38 0.25 -26.23
N LEU A 162 -3.59 -0.14 -25.22
CA LEU A 162 -2.15 -0.41 -25.37
C LEU A 162 -1.95 -1.79 -26.00
N SER A 163 -0.98 -1.90 -26.92
CA SER A 163 -0.61 -3.18 -27.50
C SER A 163 0.23 -4.00 -26.51
N PRO A 164 -0.15 -5.24 -26.17
CA PRO A 164 0.65 -6.13 -25.32
C PRO A 164 2.05 -6.39 -25.85
N GLU A 165 2.26 -6.31 -27.17
CA GLU A 165 3.53 -6.61 -27.84
C GLU A 165 4.58 -5.50 -27.69
N THR A 166 4.13 -4.25 -27.48
CA THR A 166 5.01 -3.08 -27.45
C THR A 166 5.00 -2.34 -26.12
N VAL A 167 4.04 -2.67 -25.24
CA VAL A 167 3.91 -1.99 -23.95
C VAL A 167 5.08 -2.30 -23.04
N THR A 168 5.53 -1.31 -22.29
CA THR A 168 6.56 -1.44 -21.26
C THR A 168 5.98 -1.10 -19.88
N PRO A 169 6.61 -1.54 -18.79
CA PRO A 169 6.21 -1.15 -17.43
C PRO A 169 6.13 0.38 -17.27
N GLN A 170 7.07 1.12 -17.89
CA GLN A 170 7.09 2.57 -17.87
C GLN A 170 5.87 3.17 -18.57
N ILE A 171 5.47 2.64 -19.74
CA ILE A 171 4.27 3.10 -20.45
C ILE A 171 3.02 2.89 -19.60
N VAL A 172 2.89 1.74 -18.91
CA VAL A 172 1.75 1.49 -18.02
C VAL A 172 1.78 2.47 -16.84
N PHE A 173 2.93 2.65 -16.19
CA PHE A 173 3.10 3.59 -15.08
C PHE A 173 2.71 5.02 -15.47
N ASP A 174 3.21 5.52 -16.60
CA ASP A 174 2.92 6.87 -17.09
C ASP A 174 1.44 7.03 -17.46
N SER A 175 0.86 6.02 -18.11
CA SER A 175 -0.57 6.00 -18.46
C SER A 175 -1.45 6.02 -17.22
N VAL A 176 -1.11 5.23 -16.19
CA VAL A 176 -1.81 5.22 -14.90
C VAL A 176 -1.70 6.56 -14.20
N CYS A 177 -0.49 7.14 -14.12
CA CYS A 177 -0.29 8.46 -13.53
C CYS A 177 -1.13 9.52 -14.26
N GLY A 178 -1.09 9.55 -15.59
CA GLY A 178 -1.87 10.50 -16.41
C GLY A 178 -3.39 10.35 -16.26
N MET A 179 -3.90 9.12 -16.22
CA MET A 179 -5.33 8.88 -15.96
C MET A 179 -5.75 9.31 -14.55
N ARG A 180 -4.86 9.18 -13.56
CA ARG A 180 -5.14 9.57 -12.17
C ARG A 180 -5.10 11.08 -11.99
N THR A 181 -4.08 11.76 -12.50
CA THR A 181 -3.97 13.23 -12.40
C THR A 181 -5.06 13.96 -13.17
N SER A 182 -5.58 13.39 -14.26
CA SER A 182 -6.71 13.99 -15.00
C SER A 182 -8.07 13.85 -14.31
N LYS A 183 -8.23 12.88 -13.40
CA LYS A 183 -9.52 12.57 -12.75
C LYS A 183 -9.56 12.96 -11.26
N LEU A 184 -8.43 12.89 -10.57
CA LEU A 184 -8.36 13.04 -9.12
C LEU A 184 -7.73 14.40 -8.79
N PRO A 185 -8.40 15.24 -7.97
CA PRO A 185 -7.82 16.51 -7.54
C PRO A 185 -6.60 16.23 -6.65
N ASP A 186 -5.53 17.00 -6.88
CA ASP A 186 -4.33 16.92 -6.05
C ASP A 186 -4.65 17.38 -4.62
N PRO A 187 -4.48 16.53 -3.59
CA PRO A 187 -4.71 16.91 -2.19
C PRO A 187 -3.88 18.12 -1.73
N ALA A 188 -2.74 18.39 -2.36
CA ALA A 188 -1.91 19.55 -2.06
C ALA A 188 -2.53 20.87 -2.55
N LEU A 189 -3.42 20.81 -3.56
CA LEU A 189 -4.15 21.97 -4.09
C LEU A 189 -5.57 22.05 -3.52
N THR A 190 -6.25 20.92 -3.35
CA THR A 190 -7.60 20.83 -2.80
C THR A 190 -7.72 19.58 -1.95
N GLY A 191 -7.78 19.76 -0.62
CA GLY A 191 -7.83 18.65 0.33
C GLY A 191 -8.96 17.67 0.03
N ASN A 192 -8.62 16.39 -0.09
CA ASN A 192 -9.54 15.29 -0.31
C ASN A 192 -8.92 13.97 0.19
N ALA A 193 -9.74 12.93 0.34
CA ALA A 193 -9.32 11.59 0.74
C ALA A 193 -9.51 10.57 -0.40
N GLY A 194 -9.41 11.02 -1.66
CA GLY A 194 -9.72 10.20 -2.84
C GLY A 194 -11.23 9.94 -3.02
N SER A 195 -11.56 8.78 -3.58
CA SER A 195 -12.95 8.34 -3.75
C SER A 195 -13.62 8.14 -2.38
N PHE A 196 -14.66 8.93 -2.09
CA PHE A 196 -15.33 8.93 -0.80
C PHE A 196 -16.36 7.80 -0.63
N PHE A 197 -16.87 7.27 -1.75
CA PHE A 197 -17.85 6.18 -1.80
C PHE A 197 -17.34 5.05 -2.72
#